data_AF-A0A7X7QJ74-F1
#
_entry.id   AF-A0A7X7QJ74-F1
#
_cell.length_a   1.000
_cell.length_b   1.000
_cell.length_c   1.000
_cell.angle_alpha   90.00
_cell.angle_beta   90.00
_cell.angle_gamma   90.00
#
_symmetry.space_group_name_H-M   'P 1'
#
loop_
_entity.id
_entity.type
_entity.pdbx_description
1 polymer ?
#
loop_
_entity_poly.entity_id
_entity_poly.type
_entity_poly.pdbx_seq_one_letter_code
_entity_poly.pdbx_strand_id
1 'polypeptide(L)' 'MKRVIQQRIQNPLAVEFLKCEFAEGSRVKIDYREGEFAFEREE' A
#
# COMPACT_ATOMS: atom_id res chain seq x y z
N MET A 1 0.16 19.07 2.85
CA MET A 1 0.90 17.82 2.54
C MET A 1 0.18 16.54 2.99
N LYS A 2 -0.40 16.47 4.19
CA LYS A 2 -1.13 15.28 4.71
C LYS A 2 -2.11 14.66 3.69
N ARG A 3 -2.87 15.49 2.97
CA ARG A 3 -3.88 15.06 2.00
C ARG A 3 -3.31 14.33 0.78
N VAL A 4 -2.11 14.71 0.33
CA VAL A 4 -1.43 14.07 -0.82
C VAL A 4 -0.95 12.67 -0.44
N ILE A 5 -0.36 12.53 0.76
CA ILE A 5 0.08 11.23 1.30
C ILE A 5 -1.11 10.29 1.48
N GLN A 6 -2.22 10.81 2.02
CA GLN A 6 -3.47 10.05 2.16
C GLN A 6 -3.99 9.54 0.81
N GLN A 7 -4.09 10.42 -0.18
CA GLN A 7 -4.66 10.07 -1.47
C GLN A 7 -3.78 9.14 -2.30
N ARG A 8 -2.46 9.33 -2.28
CA ARG A 8 -1.56 8.56 -3.15
C ARG A 8 -1.01 7.29 -2.53
N ILE A 9 -1.01 7.18 -1.20
CA ILE A 9 -0.39 6.05 -0.50
C ILE A 9 -1.41 5.37 0.41
N GLN A 10 -2.01 6.11 1.35
CA GLN A 10 -2.81 5.51 2.41
C GLN A 10 -4.13 4.89 1.92
N ASN A 11 -4.86 5.57 1.04
CA ASN A 11 -6.11 5.05 0.47
C ASN A 11 -5.87 3.86 -0.48
N PRO A 12 -4.92 3.90 -1.44
CA PRO A 12 -4.58 2.74 -2.26
C PRO A 12 -4.12 1.55 -1.43
N LEU A 13 -3.28 1.79 -0.43
CA LEU A 13 -2.81 0.75 0.48
C LEU A 13 -3.97 0.07 1.23
N ALA A 14 -4.94 0.84 1.74
CA ALA A 14 -6.12 0.28 2.41
C ALA A 14 -6.95 -0.62 1.49
N VAL A 15 -7.12 -0.22 0.22
CA VAL A 15 -7.82 -1.04 -0.79
C VAL A 15 -7.07 -2.34 -1.05
N GLU A 16 -5.75 -2.28 -1.18
CA GLU A 16 -4.93 -3.47 -1.41
C GLU A 16 -4.91 -4.39 -0.18
N PHE A 17 -4.93 -3.82 1.02
CA PHE A 17 -5.06 -4.57 2.26
C PHE A 17 -6.33 -5.43 2.31
N LEU A 18 -7.45 -4.86 1.88
CA LEU A 18 -8.75 -5.54 1.81
C LEU A 18 -8.78 -6.65 0.75
N LYS A 19 -8.10 -6.44 -0.39
CA LYS A 19 -8.06 -7.43 -1.48
C LYS A 19 -7.16 -8.61 -1.18
N CYS A 20 -6.03 -8.35 -0.53
CA CYS A 20 -4.97 -9.33 -0.43
C CYS A 20 -5.03 -10.17 0.84
N GLU A 21 -6.04 -10.12 1.71
CA GLU A 21 -6.08 -10.90 2.98
C GLU A 21 -4.76 -10.83 3.78
N PHE A 22 -4.17 -9.64 3.92
CA PHE A 22 -3.00 -9.53 4.78
C PHE A 22 -3.45 -9.73 6.23
N ALA A 23 -2.92 -10.75 6.88
CA ALA A 23 -3.18 -10.99 8.29
C ALA A 23 -2.54 -9.87 9.13
N GLU A 24 -3.10 -9.65 10.32
CA GLU A 24 -2.49 -8.75 11.31
C GLU A 24 -1.03 -9.18 11.58
N GLY A 25 -0.11 -8.21 11.55
CA GLY A 25 1.32 -8.46 11.69
C GLY A 25 2.09 -8.71 10.38
N SER A 26 1.39 -8.81 9.23
CA SER A 26 2.05 -8.92 7.92
C SER A 26 2.83 -7.66 7.57
N ARG A 27 3.99 -7.82 6.92
CA ARG A 27 4.76 -6.72 6.37
C ARG A 27 4.43 -6.51 4.89
N VAL A 28 4.33 -5.25 4.51
CA VAL A 28 4.03 -4.86 3.13
C VAL A 28 5.16 -3.95 2.67
N LYS A 29 5.83 -4.40 1.61
CA LYS A 29 6.81 -3.60 0.90
C LYS A 29 6.07 -2.64 -0.03
N ILE A 30 6.36 -1.35 0.13
CA ILE A 30 5.83 -0.29 -0.74
C ILE A 30 6.96 0.17 -1.64
N ASP A 31 6.73 0.14 -2.96
CA ASP A 31 7.67 0.59 -3.97
C ASP A 31 7.01 1.61 -4.92
N TYR A 32 7.80 2.31 -5.72
CA TYR A 32 7.31 3.24 -6.72
C TYR A 32 7.90 2.88 -8.09
N ARG A 33 7.06 2.34 -8.98
CA ARG A 33 7.47 1.87 -10.31
C ARG A 33 6.49 2.42 -11.34
N GLU A 34 7.02 2.85 -12.48
CA GLU A 34 6.22 3.30 -13.64
C GLU A 34 5.21 4.45 -13.32
N GLY A 35 5.51 5.28 -12.33
CA GLY A 35 4.65 6.42 -11.98
C GLY A 35 3.59 6.12 -10.92
N GLU A 36 3.49 4.86 -10.48
CA GLU A 36 2.50 4.37 -9.51
C GLU A 36 3.14 3.71 -8.29
N PHE A 37 2.39 3.65 -7.18
CA PHE A 37 2.82 2.92 -5.99
C PHE A 37 2.46 1.45 -6.14
N ALA A 38 3.44 0.58 -5.96
CA ALA A 38 3.29 -0.86 -5.95
C ALA A 38 3.35 -1.37 -4.51
N PHE A 39 2.51 -2.36 -4.19
CA PHE A 39 2.38 -2.95 -2.87
C PHE A 39 2.59 -4.46 -2.98
N GLU A 40 3.62 -4.98 -2.32
CA GLU A 40 4.03 -6.38 -2.37
C GLU A 40 4.09 -6.95 -0.94
N ARG A 41 3.75 -8.23 -0.76
CA ARG A 41 3.99 -8.92 0.52
C ARG A 41 5.49 -9.06 0.77
N GLU A 42 5.93 -8.71 1.96
CA GLU A 42 7.28 -9.02 2.43
C GLU A 42 7.18 -10.31 3.26
N GLU A 43 7.81 -11.40 2.78
CA GLU A 43 7.89 -12.69 3.49
C GLU A 43 8.69 -12.59 4.79
#